data_AF-A0A1Y3B335-F1
#
_entry.id   AF-A0A1Y3B335-F1
#
_cell.length_a   1.000
_cell.length_b   1.000
_cell.length_c   1.000
_cell.angle_alpha   90.00
_cell.angle_beta   90.00
_cell.angle_gamma   90.00
#
_symmetry.space_group_name_H-M   'P 1'
#
loop_
_entity.id
_entity.type
_entity.pdbx_description
1 polymer ?
#
loop_
_entity_poly.entity_id
_entity_poly.type
_entity_poly.pdbx_seq_one_letter_code
_entity_poly.pdbx_strand_id
1 'polypeptide(L)'
;MPEADRHDTSAIYNKKTLKQLKQLVPEFDWIVYLKNFMPINIGQDEDVVIYSLDYYQQMGKLLKQIMRNDRRIIINYAIWRLIKSILPFLDNEFGVKRAKFRKILFGISADRTRWSQCVELVNKKMGMAVGALFIRDNFDPKSKEIAIEMIHNIRVAFNELLNYNDWMDNETRQVAKEKADAINERIGYPELLTNPIQLSKEYNF
;
A
#
# COMPACT_ATOMS: atom_id res chain seq x y z
N MET A 1 -0.03 -14.05 12.23
CA MET A 1 -1.25 -14.10 11.41
C MET A 1 -0.90 -14.45 9.96
N PRO A 2 -1.25 -15.66 9.50
CA PRO A 2 -1.28 -16.05 8.09
C PRO A 2 -1.98 -15.04 7.19
N GLU A 3 -1.77 -15.12 5.87
CA GLU A 3 -2.40 -14.22 4.88
C GLU A 3 -3.92 -14.41 4.81
N ALA A 4 -4.38 -15.66 4.86
CA ALA A 4 -5.81 -16.01 4.85
C ALA A 4 -6.58 -15.39 6.03
N ASP A 5 -5.93 -15.24 7.18
CA ASP A 5 -6.56 -14.68 8.38
C ASP A 5 -6.61 -13.13 8.37
N ARG A 6 -6.17 -12.47 7.29
CA ARG A 6 -6.16 -11.00 7.15
C ARG A 6 -7.28 -10.45 6.26
N HIS A 7 -8.18 -11.30 5.77
CA HIS A 7 -9.24 -10.88 4.86
C HIS A 7 -10.39 -10.13 5.56
N ASP A 8 -10.69 -10.48 6.81
CA ASP A 8 -11.68 -9.75 7.61
C ASP A 8 -11.05 -8.47 8.18
N THR A 9 -11.29 -7.36 7.49
CA THR A 9 -10.77 -6.04 7.87
C THR A 9 -11.32 -5.56 9.21
N SER A 10 -12.54 -5.96 9.59
CA SER A 10 -13.16 -5.58 10.85
C SER A 10 -12.51 -6.32 12.01
N ALA A 11 -12.24 -7.61 11.85
CA ALA A 11 -11.57 -8.43 12.87
C ALA A 11 -10.14 -7.96 13.17
N ILE A 12 -9.42 -7.47 12.16
CA ILE A 12 -8.03 -7.01 12.33
C ILE A 12 -7.94 -5.53 12.73
N TYR A 13 -9.03 -4.77 12.64
CA TYR A 13 -9.06 -3.36 13.01
C TYR A 13 -9.07 -3.19 14.54
N ASN A 14 -7.89 -3.05 15.14
CA ASN A 14 -7.77 -2.82 16.58
C ASN A 14 -7.35 -1.38 16.86
N LYS A 15 -8.32 -0.50 17.09
CA LYS A 15 -8.08 0.89 17.50
C LYS A 15 -7.78 0.96 19.00
N LYS A 16 -6.64 1.56 19.37
CA LYS A 16 -6.20 1.75 20.76
C LYS A 16 -5.42 3.06 20.89
N THR A 17 -5.31 3.60 22.09
CA THR A 17 -4.41 4.74 22.33
C THR A 17 -2.96 4.29 22.40
N LEU A 18 -2.00 5.20 22.15
CA LEU A 18 -0.57 4.92 22.31
C LEU A 18 -0.20 4.49 23.73
N LYS A 19 -0.90 5.04 24.74
CA LYS A 19 -0.78 4.61 26.13
C LYS A 19 -1.12 3.13 26.29
N GLN A 20 -2.24 2.68 25.71
CA GLN A 20 -2.65 1.26 25.75
C GLN A 20 -1.67 0.38 24.97
N LEU A 21 -1.20 0.82 23.80
CA LEU A 21 -0.19 0.08 23.02
C LEU A 21 1.12 -0.09 23.80
N LYS A 22 1.58 0.95 24.49
CA LYS A 22 2.76 0.90 25.36
C LYS A 22 2.61 -0.10 26.50
N GLN A 23 1.41 -0.25 27.06
CA GLN A 23 1.15 -1.27 28.10
C GLN A 23 1.16 -2.70 27.52
N LEU A 24 0.63 -2.88 26.31
CA LEU A 24 0.57 -4.18 25.64
C LEU A 24 1.92 -4.64 25.10
N VAL A 25 2.75 -3.71 24.65
CA VAL A 25 4.09 -3.96 24.10
C VAL A 25 5.09 -2.95 24.69
N PRO A 26 5.49 -3.13 25.96
CA PRO A 26 6.38 -2.20 26.66
C PRO A 26 7.83 -2.28 26.20
N GLU A 27 8.22 -3.33 25.48
CA GLU A 27 9.59 -3.52 25.00
C GLU A 27 10.02 -2.55 23.88
N PHE A 28 9.08 -1.80 23.32
CA PHE A 28 9.34 -0.85 22.23
C PHE A 28 8.87 0.56 22.61
N ASP A 29 9.72 1.56 22.40
CA ASP A 29 9.36 2.96 22.66
C ASP A 29 8.63 3.57 21.46
N TRP A 30 7.31 3.36 21.44
CA TRP A 30 6.42 3.86 20.40
C TRP A 30 6.44 5.37 20.25
N ILE A 31 6.51 6.12 21.36
CA ILE A 31 6.43 7.58 21.34
C ILE A 31 7.70 8.15 20.72
N VAL A 32 8.87 7.66 21.16
CA VAL A 32 10.15 8.07 20.59
C VAL A 32 10.21 7.70 19.10
N TYR A 33 9.78 6.50 18.74
CA TYR A 33 9.74 6.08 17.34
C TYR A 33 8.87 7.04 16.50
N LEU A 34 7.62 7.24 16.88
CA LEU A 34 6.67 8.04 16.10
C LEU A 34 7.10 9.51 16.01
N LYS A 35 7.61 10.10 17.09
CA LYS A 35 8.15 11.48 17.08
C LYS A 35 9.36 11.67 16.18
N ASN A 36 10.20 10.64 16.03
CA ASN A 36 11.37 10.71 15.14
C ASN A 36 11.00 10.66 13.65
N PHE A 37 9.90 9.98 13.30
CA PHE A 37 9.51 9.78 11.91
C PHE A 37 8.38 10.69 11.43
N MET A 38 7.62 11.29 12.34
CA MET A 38 6.49 12.16 12.00
C MET A 38 6.70 13.58 12.53
N PRO A 39 6.60 14.60 11.67
CA PRO A 39 6.75 16.01 12.06
C PRO A 39 5.47 16.57 12.71
N ILE A 40 4.86 15.80 13.62
CA ILE A 40 3.64 16.18 14.35
C ILE A 40 3.80 15.91 15.84
N ASN A 41 3.09 16.69 16.66
CA ASN A 41 3.13 16.52 18.10
C ASN A 41 2.23 15.33 18.51
N ILE A 42 2.85 14.20 18.80
CA ILE A 42 2.16 12.96 19.16
C ILE A 42 2.17 12.78 20.68
N GLY A 43 0.96 12.75 21.26
CA GLY A 43 0.70 12.53 22.68
C GLY A 43 0.46 11.06 23.04
N GLN A 44 0.27 10.77 24.33
CA GLN A 44 -0.02 9.39 24.79
C GLN A 44 -1.45 8.94 24.48
N ASP A 45 -2.37 9.89 24.35
CA ASP A 45 -3.78 9.62 24.07
C ASP A 45 -4.08 9.54 22.56
N GLU A 46 -3.05 9.62 21.72
CA GLU A 46 -3.18 9.47 20.26
C GLU A 46 -3.73 8.09 19.91
N ASP A 47 -4.77 8.08 19.09
CA ASP A 47 -5.38 6.86 18.59
C ASP A 47 -4.54 6.24 17.47
N VAL A 48 -4.27 4.94 17.56
CA VAL A 48 -3.58 4.16 16.54
C VAL A 48 -4.36 2.90 16.19
N VAL A 49 -4.36 2.56 14.90
CA VAL A 49 -4.95 1.32 14.39
C VAL A 49 -3.87 0.26 14.28
N ILE A 50 -4.07 -0.87 14.95
CA ILE A 50 -3.10 -1.96 15.07
C ILE A 50 -3.66 -3.18 14.34
N TYR A 51 -3.16 -3.48 13.15
CA TYR A 51 -3.68 -4.60 12.36
C TYR A 51 -3.28 -5.99 12.86
N SER A 52 -2.23 -6.10 13.67
CA SER A 52 -1.80 -7.39 14.22
C SER A 52 -1.13 -7.20 15.58
N LEU A 53 -1.94 -7.14 16.63
CA LEU A 53 -1.45 -6.96 17.99
C LEU A 53 -0.52 -8.10 18.42
N ASP A 54 -0.87 -9.34 18.08
CA ASP A 54 -0.07 -10.53 18.40
C ASP A 54 1.34 -10.46 17.80
N TYR A 55 1.47 -9.95 16.56
CA TYR A 55 2.77 -9.74 15.93
C TYR A 55 3.62 -8.80 16.77
N TYR A 56 3.07 -7.68 17.22
CA TYR A 56 3.82 -6.70 18.00
C TYR A 56 4.18 -7.22 19.40
N GLN A 57 3.31 -8.00 20.04
CA GLN A 57 3.61 -8.64 21.32
C GLN A 57 4.75 -9.67 21.19
N GLN A 58 4.72 -10.51 20.15
CA GLN A 58 5.79 -11.46 19.87
C GLN A 58 7.09 -10.76 19.47
N MET A 59 7.00 -9.71 18.65
CA MET A 59 8.12 -8.85 18.28
C MET A 59 8.77 -8.23 19.52
N GLY A 60 7.99 -7.66 20.45
CA GLY A 60 8.50 -7.08 21.69
C GLY A 60 9.31 -8.09 22.51
N LYS A 61 8.75 -9.30 22.70
CA LYS A 61 9.44 -10.40 23.39
C LYS A 61 10.75 -10.78 22.69
N LEU A 62 10.73 -10.95 21.37
CA LEU A 62 11.90 -11.29 20.57
C LEU A 62 12.98 -10.20 20.64
N LEU A 63 12.58 -8.92 20.52
CA LEU A 63 13.48 -7.78 20.63
C LEU A 63 14.16 -7.75 21.99
N LYS A 64 13.40 -7.91 23.08
CA LYS A 64 13.96 -7.96 24.44
C LYS A 64 14.95 -9.10 24.61
N GLN A 65 14.66 -10.28 24.05
CA GLN A 65 15.58 -11.41 24.08
C GLN A 65 16.87 -11.12 23.30
N ILE A 66 16.76 -10.62 22.07
CA ILE A 66 17.93 -10.32 21.23
C ILE A 66 18.77 -9.20 21.84
N MET A 67 18.14 -8.14 22.34
CA MET A 67 18.82 -7.00 22.97
C MET A 67 19.62 -7.40 24.22
N ARG A 68 19.18 -8.43 24.95
CA ARG A 68 19.92 -8.99 26.09
C ARG A 68 21.11 -9.84 25.66
N ASN A 69 21.00 -10.52 24.51
CA ASN A 69 22.02 -11.46 24.04
C ASN A 69 23.07 -10.77 23.16
N ASP A 70 22.65 -10.29 21.98
CA ASP A 70 23.51 -9.52 21.07
C ASP A 70 22.69 -8.54 20.23
N ARG A 71 22.77 -7.26 20.59
CA ARG A 71 22.13 -6.16 19.85
C ARG A 71 22.56 -6.07 18.39
N ARG A 72 23.74 -6.59 18.03
CA ARG A 72 24.24 -6.55 16.64
C ARG A 72 23.34 -7.31 15.68
N ILE A 73 22.58 -8.30 16.16
CA ILE A 73 21.66 -9.06 15.31
C ILE A 73 20.56 -8.14 14.74
N ILE A 74 19.96 -7.27 15.56
CA ILE A 74 18.93 -6.32 15.11
C ILE A 74 19.53 -5.29 14.14
N ILE A 75 20.73 -4.79 14.45
CA ILE A 75 21.42 -3.81 13.61
C ILE A 75 21.77 -4.42 12.24
N ASN A 76 22.39 -5.60 12.22
CA ASN A 76 22.73 -6.32 10.99
C ASN A 76 21.48 -6.65 10.17
N TYR A 77 20.39 -7.05 10.83
CA TYR A 77 19.11 -7.25 10.16
C TYR A 77 18.60 -5.95 9.52
N ALA A 78 18.59 -4.83 10.23
CA ALA A 78 18.15 -3.54 9.71
C ALA A 78 19.03 -3.08 8.52
N ILE A 79 20.35 -3.20 8.64
CA ILE A 79 21.30 -2.90 7.56
C ILE A 79 21.05 -3.81 6.36
N TRP A 80 20.83 -5.11 6.57
CA TRP A 80 20.53 -6.02 5.48
C TRP A 80 19.22 -5.67 4.76
N ARG A 81 18.19 -5.24 5.48
CA ARG A 81 16.93 -4.74 4.87
C ARG A 81 17.20 -3.51 4.00
N LEU A 82 18.07 -2.60 4.46
CA LEU A 82 18.51 -1.44 3.67
C LEU A 82 19.31 -1.87 2.43
N ILE A 83 20.34 -2.71 2.59
CA ILE A 83 21.15 -3.26 1.48
C ILE A 83 20.22 -3.87 0.42
N LYS A 84 19.28 -4.72 0.84
CA LYS A 84 18.31 -5.36 -0.07
C LYS A 84 17.49 -4.34 -0.87
N SER A 85 17.14 -3.20 -0.29
CA SER A 85 16.40 -2.13 -0.98
C SER A 85 17.25 -1.36 -1.99
N ILE A 86 18.57 -1.26 -1.78
CA ILE A 86 19.49 -0.54 -2.68
C ILE A 86 20.18 -1.43 -3.70
N LEU A 87 20.19 -2.77 -3.51
CA LEU A 87 20.71 -3.76 -4.46
C LEU A 87 20.33 -3.50 -5.93
N PRO A 88 19.10 -3.06 -6.27
CA PRO A 88 18.74 -2.75 -7.66
C PRO A 88 19.54 -1.62 -8.31
N PHE A 89 20.19 -0.76 -7.53
CA PHE A 89 20.88 0.44 -7.98
C PHE A 89 22.40 0.31 -7.92
N LEU A 90 22.91 -0.84 -7.49
CA LEU A 90 24.34 -1.12 -7.44
C LEU A 90 24.85 -1.59 -8.81
N ASP A 91 26.17 -1.78 -8.89
CA ASP A 91 26.82 -2.24 -10.10
C ASP A 91 26.41 -3.66 -10.53
N ASN A 92 26.95 -4.09 -11.67
CA ASN A 92 26.63 -5.37 -12.27
C ASN A 92 27.01 -6.58 -11.38
N GLU A 93 28.03 -6.45 -10.51
CA GLU A 93 28.45 -7.56 -9.65
C GLU A 93 27.33 -7.93 -8.67
N PHE A 94 26.72 -6.93 -8.04
CA PHE A 94 25.56 -7.14 -7.17
C PHE A 94 24.31 -7.55 -7.96
N GLY A 95 24.16 -7.04 -9.19
CA GLY A 95 23.10 -7.45 -10.12
C GLY A 95 23.06 -8.96 -10.36
N VAL A 96 24.22 -9.58 -10.66
CA VAL A 96 24.32 -11.04 -10.88
C VAL A 96 23.94 -11.82 -9.62
N LYS A 97 24.40 -11.40 -8.44
CA LYS A 97 24.06 -12.05 -7.16
C LYS A 97 22.57 -11.97 -6.87
N ARG A 98 21.95 -10.81 -7.13
CA ARG A 98 20.51 -10.60 -7.01
C ARG A 98 19.73 -11.47 -7.98
N ALA A 99 20.14 -11.55 -9.25
CA ALA A 99 19.51 -12.38 -10.27
C ALA A 99 19.51 -13.86 -9.85
N LYS A 100 20.64 -14.37 -9.36
CA LYS A 100 20.77 -15.74 -8.83
C LYS A 100 19.80 -15.98 -7.68
N PHE A 101 19.71 -15.06 -6.72
CA PHE A 101 18.79 -15.17 -5.60
C PHE A 101 17.32 -15.21 -6.06
N ARG A 102 16.93 -14.35 -7.02
CA ARG A 102 15.58 -14.33 -7.58
C ARG A 102 15.26 -15.58 -8.39
N LYS A 103 16.23 -16.14 -9.10
CA LYS A 103 16.07 -17.42 -9.81
C LYS A 103 15.74 -18.56 -8.85
N ILE A 104 16.43 -18.64 -7.72
CA ILE A 104 16.18 -19.65 -6.69
C ILE A 104 14.80 -19.44 -6.04
N LEU A 105 14.47 -18.20 -5.68
CA LEU A 105 13.26 -17.91 -4.91
C LEU A 105 11.98 -17.94 -5.75
N PHE A 106 12.05 -17.49 -7.01
CA PHE A 106 10.88 -17.26 -7.87
C PHE A 106 10.93 -17.99 -9.21
N GLY A 107 11.99 -18.75 -9.51
CA GLY A 107 12.15 -19.44 -10.80
C GLY A 107 12.45 -18.50 -11.98
N ILE A 108 12.74 -17.22 -11.74
CA ILE A 108 12.95 -16.22 -12.81
C ILE A 108 14.30 -16.48 -13.49
N SER A 109 14.27 -16.82 -14.78
CA SER A 109 15.44 -17.24 -15.57
C SER A 109 16.30 -16.09 -16.11
N ALA A 110 15.69 -14.93 -16.36
CA ALA A 110 16.37 -13.73 -16.83
C ALA A 110 15.78 -12.47 -16.18
N ASP A 111 16.64 -11.50 -15.85
CA ASP A 111 16.19 -10.18 -15.39
C ASP A 111 15.66 -9.35 -16.57
N ARG A 112 14.77 -8.39 -16.27
CA ARG A 112 14.27 -7.42 -17.27
C ARG A 112 15.42 -6.58 -17.81
N THR A 113 15.32 -6.12 -19.06
CA THR A 113 16.28 -5.18 -19.65
C THR A 113 16.36 -3.88 -18.84
N ARG A 114 17.54 -3.24 -18.83
CA ARG A 114 17.80 -2.05 -18.01
C ARG A 114 16.80 -0.91 -18.28
N TRP A 115 16.50 -0.61 -19.55
CA TRP A 115 15.54 0.43 -19.90
C TRP A 115 14.16 0.16 -19.32
N SER A 116 13.71 -1.11 -19.33
CA SER A 116 12.41 -1.52 -18.80
C SER A 116 12.36 -1.33 -17.28
N GLN A 117 13.44 -1.68 -16.59
CA GLN A 117 13.57 -1.43 -15.15
C GLN A 117 13.57 0.08 -14.83
N CYS A 118 14.22 0.90 -15.65
CA CYS A 118 14.21 2.36 -15.48
C CYS A 118 12.81 2.94 -15.68
N VAL A 119 12.07 2.51 -16.72
CA VAL A 119 10.68 2.93 -16.93
C VAL A 119 9.80 2.52 -15.75
N GLU A 120 9.92 1.29 -15.26
CA GLU A 120 9.17 0.81 -14.09
C GLU A 120 9.50 1.61 -12.83
N LEU A 121 10.78 1.93 -12.61
CA LEU A 121 11.22 2.75 -11.47
C LEU A 121 10.63 4.16 -11.53
N VAL A 122 10.75 4.82 -12.67
CA VAL A 122 10.22 6.18 -12.86
C VAL A 122 8.70 6.16 -12.75
N ASN A 123 8.01 5.18 -13.33
CA ASN A 123 6.55 5.04 -13.18
C ASN A 123 6.14 4.80 -11.71
N LYS A 124 6.92 4.03 -10.94
CA LYS A 124 6.64 3.80 -9.52
C LYS A 124 6.85 5.05 -8.66
N LYS A 125 7.80 5.92 -9.03
CA LYS A 125 8.17 7.12 -8.25
C LYS A 125 7.44 8.39 -8.71
N MET A 126 7.11 8.47 -9.99
CA MET A 126 6.55 9.63 -10.67
C MET A 126 5.41 9.21 -11.60
N GLY A 127 4.54 8.31 -11.12
CA GLY A 127 3.48 7.70 -11.93
C GLY A 127 2.52 8.72 -12.55
N MET A 128 2.27 9.85 -11.89
CA MET A 128 1.45 10.93 -12.48
C MET A 128 2.17 11.61 -13.66
N ALA A 129 3.49 11.81 -13.59
CA ALA A 129 4.24 12.43 -14.68
C ALA A 129 4.36 11.48 -15.88
N VAL A 130 4.67 10.21 -15.63
CA VAL A 130 4.67 9.17 -16.67
C VAL A 130 3.27 8.98 -17.25
N GLY A 131 2.24 9.03 -16.41
CA GLY A 131 0.84 8.99 -16.82
C GLY A 131 0.46 10.13 -17.74
N ALA A 132 0.90 11.36 -17.46
CA ALA A 132 0.66 12.53 -18.31
C ALA A 132 1.25 12.36 -19.72
N LEU A 133 2.47 11.79 -19.82
CA LEU A 133 3.07 11.44 -21.11
C LEU A 133 2.28 10.34 -21.81
N PHE A 134 1.88 9.30 -21.07
CA PHE A 134 1.12 8.18 -21.62
C PHE A 134 -0.22 8.62 -22.20
N ILE A 135 -0.99 9.45 -21.47
CA ILE A 135 -2.32 9.87 -21.92
C ILE A 135 -2.25 10.78 -23.15
N ARG A 136 -1.22 11.61 -23.25
CA ARG A 136 -1.01 12.51 -24.39
C ARG A 136 -0.84 11.72 -25.69
N ASP A 137 -0.10 10.62 -25.62
CA ASP A 137 0.35 9.90 -26.81
C ASP A 137 -0.50 8.64 -27.10
N ASN A 138 -1.22 8.10 -26.10
CA ASN A 138 -1.86 6.77 -26.19
C ASN A 138 -3.31 6.70 -25.69
N PHE A 139 -3.90 7.76 -25.14
CA PHE A 139 -5.25 7.70 -24.57
C PHE A 139 -6.26 8.51 -25.38
N ASP A 140 -7.22 7.82 -25.98
CA ASP A 140 -8.35 8.45 -26.70
C ASP A 140 -9.41 8.95 -25.69
N PRO A 141 -9.73 10.26 -25.66
CA PRO A 141 -10.80 10.80 -24.82
C PRO A 141 -12.15 10.10 -24.99
N LYS A 142 -12.48 9.62 -26.20
CA LYS A 142 -13.73 8.89 -26.45
C LYS A 142 -13.79 7.58 -25.67
N SER A 143 -12.65 6.93 -25.42
CA SER A 143 -12.59 5.72 -24.60
C SER A 143 -13.01 5.99 -23.14
N LYS A 144 -12.76 7.20 -22.62
CA LYS A 144 -13.22 7.59 -21.29
C LYS A 144 -14.74 7.72 -21.24
N GLU A 145 -15.35 8.38 -22.23
CA GLU A 145 -16.81 8.54 -22.31
C GLU A 145 -17.54 7.19 -22.37
N ILE A 146 -17.07 6.28 -23.23
CA ILE A 146 -17.62 4.93 -23.34
C ILE A 146 -17.50 4.16 -22.02
N ALA A 147 -16.36 4.28 -21.33
CA ALA A 147 -16.17 3.63 -20.03
C ALA A 147 -17.08 4.22 -18.93
N ILE A 148 -17.36 5.54 -18.94
CA ILE A 148 -18.31 6.17 -18.02
C ILE A 148 -19.70 5.56 -18.24
N GLU A 149 -20.16 5.51 -19.49
CA GLU A 149 -21.46 4.94 -19.84
C GLU A 149 -21.55 3.46 -19.42
N MET A 150 -20.49 2.68 -19.68
CA MET A 150 -20.44 1.28 -19.28
C MET A 150 -20.54 1.10 -17.75
N ILE A 151 -19.81 1.90 -16.96
CA ILE A 151 -19.88 1.85 -15.49
C ILE A 151 -21.28 2.23 -15.01
N HIS A 152 -21.90 3.25 -15.62
CA HIS A 152 -23.27 3.63 -15.30
C HIS A 152 -24.25 2.47 -15.56
N ASN A 153 -24.16 1.84 -16.74
CA ASN A 153 -25.00 0.70 -17.10
C ASN A 153 -24.79 -0.49 -16.16
N ILE A 154 -23.54 -0.78 -15.76
CA ILE A 154 -23.23 -1.82 -14.77
C ILE A 154 -23.84 -1.48 -13.41
N ARG A 155 -23.79 -0.23 -12.97
CA ARG A 155 -24.40 0.23 -11.71
C ARG A 155 -25.93 0.07 -11.74
N VAL A 156 -26.58 0.45 -12.85
CA VAL A 156 -28.02 0.26 -13.05
C VAL A 156 -28.38 -1.22 -12.98
N ALA A 157 -27.69 -2.07 -13.75
CA ALA A 157 -27.92 -3.50 -13.75
C ALA A 157 -27.70 -4.13 -12.36
N PHE A 158 -26.67 -3.68 -11.62
CA PHE A 158 -26.43 -4.13 -10.24
C PHE A 158 -27.60 -3.75 -9.32
N ASN A 159 -28.10 -2.52 -9.41
CA ASN A 159 -29.25 -2.06 -8.63
C ASN A 159 -30.54 -2.80 -9.00
N GLU A 160 -30.73 -3.17 -10.27
CA GLU A 160 -31.84 -4.03 -10.70
C GLU A 160 -31.72 -5.43 -10.10
N LEU A 161 -30.53 -6.04 -10.15
CA LEU A 161 -30.27 -7.36 -9.55
C LEU A 161 -30.50 -7.36 -8.04
N LEU A 162 -30.21 -6.27 -7.34
CA LEU A 162 -30.52 -6.15 -5.91
C LEU A 162 -32.02 -6.30 -5.64
N ASN A 163 -32.91 -5.83 -6.52
CA ASN A 163 -34.36 -5.94 -6.31
C ASN A 163 -34.88 -7.38 -6.40
N TYR A 164 -34.25 -8.22 -7.23
CA TYR A 164 -34.61 -9.62 -7.42
C TYR A 164 -33.84 -10.59 -6.51
N ASN A 165 -33.03 -10.04 -5.59
CA ASN A 165 -32.17 -10.85 -4.76
C ASN A 165 -32.91 -11.38 -3.52
N ASP A 166 -33.20 -12.68 -3.49
CA ASP A 166 -34.02 -13.31 -2.46
C ASP A 166 -33.30 -13.61 -1.13
N TRP A 167 -31.95 -13.64 -1.12
CA TRP A 167 -31.22 -14.00 0.10
C TRP A 167 -30.96 -12.81 1.04
N MET A 168 -31.15 -11.57 0.56
CA MET A 168 -31.06 -10.36 1.38
C MET A 168 -32.43 -9.96 1.90
N ASP A 169 -32.50 -9.29 3.06
CA ASP A 169 -33.71 -8.60 3.49
C ASP A 169 -33.85 -7.20 2.83
N ASN A 170 -35.01 -6.56 3.02
CA ASN A 170 -35.30 -5.25 2.43
C ASN A 170 -34.36 -4.14 2.93
N GLU A 171 -34.00 -4.16 4.21
CA GLU A 171 -33.16 -3.14 4.82
C GLU A 171 -31.73 -3.21 4.26
N THR A 172 -31.18 -4.41 4.19
CA THR A 172 -29.85 -4.69 3.62
C THR A 172 -29.80 -4.33 2.13
N ARG A 173 -30.86 -4.63 1.36
CA ARG A 173 -30.95 -4.21 -0.05
C ARG A 173 -30.90 -2.70 -0.22
N GLN A 174 -31.60 -1.95 0.63
CA GLN A 174 -31.63 -0.50 0.59
C GLN A 174 -30.23 0.08 0.86
N VAL A 175 -29.54 -0.41 1.90
CA VAL A 175 -28.16 0.02 2.22
C VAL A 175 -27.18 -0.37 1.10
N ALA A 176 -27.34 -1.56 0.49
CA ALA A 176 -26.50 -1.99 -0.63
C ALA A 176 -26.66 -1.07 -1.86
N LYS A 177 -27.89 -0.64 -2.15
CA LYS A 177 -28.20 0.31 -3.21
C LYS A 177 -27.59 1.68 -2.94
N GLU A 178 -27.77 2.22 -1.73
CA GLU A 178 -27.17 3.50 -1.33
C GLU A 178 -25.64 3.47 -1.48
N LYS A 179 -25.01 2.36 -1.10
CA LYS A 179 -23.57 2.18 -1.30
C LYS A 179 -23.20 2.15 -2.79
N ALA A 180 -23.94 1.43 -3.62
CA ALA A 180 -23.69 1.34 -5.06
C ALA A 180 -23.81 2.71 -5.75
N ASP A 181 -24.81 3.50 -5.35
CA ASP A 181 -25.04 4.86 -5.84
C ASP A 181 -23.94 5.85 -5.37
N ALA A 182 -23.36 5.61 -4.19
CA ALA A 182 -22.27 6.40 -3.65
C ALA A 182 -20.86 6.01 -4.18
N ILE A 183 -20.73 4.99 -5.02
CA ILE A 183 -19.43 4.59 -5.60
C ILE A 183 -18.91 5.73 -6.48
N ASN A 184 -17.76 6.29 -6.12
CA ASN A 184 -17.07 7.29 -6.92
C ASN A 184 -16.22 6.63 -8.01
N GLU A 185 -16.58 6.81 -9.29
CA GLU A 185 -15.82 6.31 -10.43
C GLU A 185 -14.55 7.12 -10.71
N ARG A 186 -13.44 6.41 -10.96
CA ARG A 186 -12.17 7.00 -11.42
C ARG A 186 -11.73 6.30 -12.70
N ILE A 187 -11.82 6.99 -13.84
CA ILE A 187 -11.61 6.39 -15.16
C ILE A 187 -10.42 7.05 -15.88
N GLY A 188 -9.46 6.21 -16.30
CA GLY A 188 -8.30 6.64 -17.07
C GLY A 188 -7.28 7.39 -16.23
N TYR A 189 -7.50 8.68 -16.02
CA TYR A 189 -6.57 9.58 -15.34
C TYR A 189 -7.29 10.68 -14.54
N PRO A 190 -6.68 11.18 -13.44
CA PRO A 190 -7.17 12.37 -12.74
C PRO A 190 -6.94 13.62 -13.59
N GLU A 191 -7.85 14.60 -13.49
CA GLU A 191 -7.80 15.82 -14.31
C GLU A 191 -6.50 16.61 -14.16
N LEU A 192 -5.83 16.53 -13.01
CA LEU A 192 -4.56 17.21 -12.77
C LEU A 192 -3.47 16.83 -13.80
N LEU A 193 -3.54 15.65 -14.45
CA LEU A 193 -2.55 15.22 -15.45
C LEU A 193 -2.60 16.05 -16.74
N THR A 194 -3.72 16.72 -17.04
CA THR A 194 -3.85 17.58 -18.23
C THR A 194 -3.40 19.02 -17.96
N ASN A 195 -3.07 19.35 -16.70
CA ASN A 195 -2.61 20.67 -16.30
C ASN A 195 -1.13 20.63 -15.86
N PRO A 196 -0.18 21.07 -16.71
CA PRO A 196 1.26 21.02 -16.40
C PRO A 196 1.64 21.79 -15.13
N ILE A 197 0.93 22.88 -14.81
CA ILE A 197 1.21 23.70 -13.62
C ILE A 197 0.81 22.93 -12.36
N GLN A 198 -0.38 22.30 -12.36
CA GLN A 198 -0.82 21.49 -11.22
C GLN A 198 0.04 20.25 -11.05
N LEU A 199 0.35 19.55 -12.16
CA LEU A 199 1.22 18.39 -12.14
C LEU A 199 2.62 18.71 -11.60
N SER A 200 3.17 19.87 -11.94
CA SER A 200 4.50 20.28 -11.44
C SER A 200 4.49 20.50 -9.92
N LYS A 201 3.38 20.98 -9.34
CA LYS A 201 3.27 21.18 -7.89
C LYS A 201 3.41 19.88 -7.09
N GLU A 202 3.00 18.73 -7.65
CA GLU A 202 3.15 17.41 -7.02
C GLU A 202 4.62 17.00 -6.82
N TYR A 203 5.54 17.61 -7.55
CA TYR A 203 6.96 17.30 -7.52
C TYR A 203 7.83 18.47 -7.03
N ASN A 204 7.22 19.54 -6.54
CA ASN A 204 7.92 20.62 -5.86
C ASN A 204 8.20 20.17 -4.42
N PHE A 205 9.44 19.75 -4.16
CA PHE A 205 9.96 19.46 -2.82
C PHE A 205 10.73 20.67 -2.28
#